data_AF-A0A2S7Q0D9-F1
#
_entry.id   AF-A0A2S7Q0D9-F1
#
_cell.length_a   1.000
_cell.length_b   1.000
_cell.length_c   1.000
_cell.angle_alpha   90.00
_cell.angle_beta   90.00
_cell.angle_gamma   90.00
#
_symmetry.space_group_name_H-M   'P 1'
#
loop_
_entity.id
_entity.type
_entity.pdbx_description
1 polymer ?
#
loop_
_entity_poly.entity_id
_entity_poly.type
_entity_poly.pdbx_seq_one_letter_code
_entity_poly.pdbx_strand_id
1 'polypeptide(L)'
;MISIPPTQDHSCFILDFDGTITTKDTIDVVMNVGITHQKDNGQDYTTTVEDIVEKYTKDYSSHIEKYQPRKEERKTLEQEVAYQRNLKDVEHRSFDRVSTSGIFRGISEAGWEKAGRNAVRAGNVSIRNGFKAFVELIEASKCRWAVVSVNFSRSFIMGVLQEALERESLDVSILSNSPGIDGILKGPSFVDVDSTSERAVMATSDEKLNALEYLLNQLKLPSSQTVFYFGDSGTDIECLTRNDTNGVVVSDDGESSLMRTLSKIERRPESINKMHAKESDERVAIYWTRDFEEFGNIWPNIL
;
A
#
# COMPACT_ATOMS: atom_id res chain seq x y z
N MET A 1 -1.58 -31.27 -5.86
CA MET A 1 -0.83 -31.29 -4.59
C MET A 1 0.42 -30.47 -4.82
N ILE A 2 0.43 -29.24 -4.30
CA ILE A 2 1.60 -28.36 -4.36
C ILE A 2 2.57 -28.89 -3.29
N SER A 3 3.79 -29.24 -3.69
CA SER A 3 4.85 -29.72 -2.81
C SER A 3 5.34 -28.55 -1.95
N ILE A 4 5.20 -28.64 -0.64
CA ILE A 4 5.75 -27.65 0.30
C ILE A 4 7.28 -27.85 0.32
N PRO A 5 8.09 -26.86 -0.07
CA PRO A 5 9.55 -27.00 -0.10
C PRO A 5 10.12 -27.14 1.32
N PRO A 6 11.19 -27.93 1.50
CA PRO A 6 11.80 -28.16 2.79
C PRO A 6 12.92 -27.13 3.04
N THR A 7 12.58 -25.85 3.23
CA THR A 7 13.52 -24.86 3.77
C THR A 7 12.82 -23.98 4.79
N GLN A 8 13.46 -23.87 5.95
CA GLN A 8 12.99 -23.24 7.19
C GLN A 8 13.24 -21.72 7.18
N ASP A 9 13.28 -21.11 6.00
CA ASP A 9 13.56 -19.69 5.87
C ASP A 9 12.25 -18.93 6.07
N HIS A 10 12.03 -18.54 7.33
CA HIS A 10 11.01 -17.58 7.70
C HIS A 10 11.16 -16.39 6.76
N SER A 11 10.20 -16.20 5.84
CA SER A 11 10.13 -15.06 4.95
C SER A 11 9.04 -14.11 5.43
N CYS A 12 9.20 -12.82 5.13
CA CYS A 12 8.23 -11.79 5.47
C CYS A 12 7.74 -11.09 4.20
N PHE A 13 6.43 -11.01 4.03
CA PHE A 13 5.78 -10.43 2.85
C PHE A 13 5.05 -9.16 3.24
N ILE A 14 5.59 -8.01 2.85
CA ILE A 14 4.97 -6.71 3.08
C ILE A 14 4.29 -6.26 1.81
N LEU A 15 3.02 -5.88 1.90
CA LEU A 15 2.19 -5.57 0.75
C LEU A 15 1.64 -4.16 0.86
N ASP A 16 1.72 -3.39 -0.21
CA ASP A 16 0.80 -2.28 -0.40
C ASP A 16 -0.63 -2.81 -0.65
N PHE A 17 -1.62 -1.93 -0.52
CA PHE A 17 -3.02 -2.27 -0.69
C PHE A 17 -3.55 -1.86 -2.06
N ASP A 18 -3.68 -0.56 -2.31
CA ASP A 18 -4.24 -0.01 -3.54
C ASP A 18 -3.33 -0.32 -4.73
N GLY A 19 -3.89 -0.83 -5.83
CA GLY A 19 -3.11 -1.21 -7.03
C GLY A 19 -2.23 -2.46 -6.85
N THR A 20 -1.99 -2.91 -5.62
CA THR A 20 -1.19 -4.09 -5.28
C THR A 20 -2.06 -5.27 -4.87
N ILE A 21 -2.72 -5.23 -3.69
CA ILE A 21 -3.69 -6.26 -3.28
C ILE A 21 -4.99 -6.10 -4.06
N THR A 22 -5.46 -4.86 -4.20
CA THR A 22 -6.60 -4.55 -5.08
C THR A 22 -6.09 -4.31 -6.50
N THR A 23 -6.93 -4.53 -7.50
CA THR A 23 -6.55 -4.27 -8.90
C THR A 23 -6.46 -2.78 -9.24
N LYS A 24 -7.04 -1.92 -8.40
CA LYS A 24 -7.19 -0.48 -8.63
C LYS A 24 -7.20 0.28 -7.30
N ASP A 25 -6.94 1.58 -7.39
CA ASP A 25 -7.11 2.52 -6.30
C ASP A 25 -8.55 2.48 -5.74
N THR A 26 -8.69 2.52 -4.41
CA THR A 26 -9.97 2.45 -3.68
C THR A 26 -10.41 3.78 -3.08
N ILE A 27 -9.71 4.89 -3.34
CA ILE A 27 -9.99 6.19 -2.73
C ILE A 27 -11.43 6.66 -2.99
N ASP A 28 -11.93 6.49 -4.21
CA ASP A 28 -13.30 6.85 -4.57
C ASP A 28 -14.33 6.00 -3.79
N VAL A 29 -14.02 4.72 -3.55
CA VAL A 29 -14.88 3.85 -2.75
C VAL A 29 -14.90 4.33 -1.30
N VAL A 30 -13.74 4.65 -0.73
CA VAL A 30 -13.62 5.16 0.64
C VAL A 30 -14.33 6.51 0.80
N MET A 31 -14.20 7.42 -0.16
CA MET A 31 -14.93 8.69 -0.16
C MET A 31 -16.44 8.47 -0.24
N ASN A 32 -16.90 7.53 -1.08
CA ASN A 32 -18.32 7.17 -1.19
C ASN A 32 -18.91 6.57 0.10
N VAL A 33 -18.10 5.86 0.90
CA VAL A 33 -18.53 5.43 2.25
C VAL A 33 -18.86 6.65 3.11
N GLY A 34 -17.99 7.67 3.09
CA GLY A 34 -18.22 8.95 3.74
C GLY A 34 -19.48 9.65 3.26
N ILE A 35 -19.62 9.84 1.94
CA ILE A 35 -20.80 10.48 1.34
C ILE A 35 -22.09 9.77 1.76
N THR A 36 -22.12 8.44 1.64
CA THR A 36 -23.31 7.64 1.97
C THR A 36 -23.67 7.80 3.45
N HIS A 37 -22.67 7.71 4.33
CA HIS A 37 -22.88 7.87 5.77
C HIS A 37 -23.43 9.26 6.13
N GLN A 38 -22.87 10.33 5.55
CA GLN A 38 -23.36 11.67 5.82
C GLN A 38 -24.77 11.90 5.25
N LYS A 39 -25.04 11.34 4.07
CA LYS A 39 -26.37 11.43 3.43
C LYS A 39 -27.45 10.76 4.26
N ASP A 40 -27.15 9.60 4.85
CA ASP A 40 -28.05 8.90 5.79
C ASP A 40 -28.31 9.73 7.06
N ASN A 41 -27.39 10.65 7.40
CA ASN A 41 -27.53 11.62 8.49
C ASN A 41 -28.04 13.00 8.04
N GLY A 42 -28.53 13.13 6.81
CA GLY A 42 -29.16 14.34 6.29
C GLY A 42 -28.20 15.40 5.75
N GLN A 43 -26.93 15.06 5.50
CA GLN A 43 -25.93 15.97 4.93
C GLN A 43 -25.39 15.43 3.59
N ASP A 44 -25.45 16.23 2.53
CA ASP A 44 -24.89 15.86 1.23
C ASP A 44 -23.48 16.42 1.07
N TYR A 45 -22.51 15.52 0.98
CA TYR A 45 -21.09 15.85 0.83
C TYR A 45 -20.59 15.73 -0.61
N THR A 46 -21.44 15.42 -1.59
CA THR A 46 -21.03 15.16 -2.98
C THR A 46 -20.22 16.33 -3.55
N THR A 47 -20.74 17.56 -3.47
CA THR A 47 -20.02 18.76 -3.94
C THR A 47 -18.78 19.08 -3.11
N THR A 48 -18.76 18.75 -1.82
CA THR A 48 -17.56 18.90 -0.99
C THR A 48 -16.44 17.97 -1.46
N VAL A 49 -16.76 16.73 -1.81
CA VAL A 49 -15.79 15.79 -2.37
C VAL A 49 -15.27 16.26 -3.73
N GLU A 50 -16.14 16.74 -4.61
CA GLU A 50 -15.75 17.33 -5.90
C GLU A 50 -14.74 18.48 -5.71
N ASP A 51 -15.00 19.39 -4.76
CA ASP A 51 -14.10 20.50 -4.43
C ASP A 51 -12.75 20.03 -3.84
N ILE A 52 -12.75 18.97 -3.01
CA ILE A 52 -11.53 18.36 -2.48
C ILE A 52 -10.66 17.83 -3.63
N VAL A 53 -11.26 17.06 -4.54
CA VAL A 53 -10.58 16.46 -5.70
C VAL A 53 -10.06 17.53 -6.66
N GLU A 54 -10.85 18.57 -6.93
CA GLU A 54 -10.43 19.69 -7.78
C GLU A 54 -9.22 20.41 -7.19
N LYS A 55 -9.27 20.74 -5.89
CA LYS A 55 -8.17 21.42 -5.20
C LYS A 55 -6.90 20.57 -5.13
N TYR A 56 -7.02 19.27 -4.89
CA TYR A 56 -5.88 18.35 -4.95
C TYR A 56 -5.26 18.33 -6.36
N THR A 57 -6.09 18.17 -7.39
CA THR A 57 -5.66 18.15 -8.79
C THR A 57 -4.91 19.43 -9.17
N LYS A 58 -5.41 20.58 -8.73
CA LYS A 58 -4.77 21.88 -8.93
C LYS A 58 -3.42 22.00 -8.22
N ASP A 59 -3.34 21.58 -6.95
CA ASP A 59 -2.11 21.60 -6.18
C ASP A 59 -1.04 20.70 -6.81
N TYR A 60 -1.44 19.47 -7.16
CA TYR A 60 -0.56 18.48 -7.77
C TYR A 60 -0.05 18.95 -9.14
N SER A 61 -0.93 19.46 -10.00
CA SER A 61 -0.53 20.01 -11.31
C SER A 61 0.41 21.20 -11.15
N SER A 62 0.08 22.13 -10.24
CA SER A 62 0.94 23.29 -9.93
C SER A 62 2.30 22.88 -9.39
N HIS A 63 2.36 21.80 -8.60
CA HIS A 63 3.61 21.25 -8.10
C HIS A 63 4.45 20.66 -9.23
N ILE A 64 3.87 19.83 -10.09
CA ILE A 64 4.57 19.24 -11.24
C ILE A 64 5.16 20.31 -12.16
N GLU A 65 4.40 21.37 -12.44
CA GLU A 65 4.86 22.46 -13.32
C GLU A 65 6.08 23.22 -12.76
N LYS A 66 6.16 23.34 -11.43
CA LYS A 66 7.20 24.13 -10.74
C LYS A 66 8.39 23.29 -10.29
N TYR A 67 8.20 22.00 -10.06
CA TYR A 67 9.24 21.13 -9.53
C TYR A 67 10.41 21.03 -10.51
N GLN A 68 11.62 21.11 -9.97
CA GLN A 68 12.87 20.91 -10.70
C GLN A 68 13.73 19.89 -9.94
N PRO A 69 14.38 18.94 -10.62
CA PRO A 69 14.35 18.71 -12.08
C PRO A 69 13.02 18.14 -12.61
N ARG A 70 12.69 18.44 -13.87
CA ARG A 70 11.47 17.93 -14.53
C ARG A 70 11.46 16.41 -14.62
N LYS A 71 10.28 15.82 -14.88
CA LYS A 71 10.11 14.36 -14.95
C LYS A 71 11.09 13.70 -15.91
N GLU A 72 11.35 14.30 -17.06
CA GLU A 72 12.23 13.78 -18.09
C GLU A 72 13.71 13.90 -17.70
N GLU A 73 14.04 14.83 -16.81
CA GLU A 73 15.39 15.17 -16.35
C GLU A 73 15.80 14.41 -15.09
N ARG A 74 14.83 13.82 -14.36
CA ARG A 74 15.10 12.87 -13.28
C ARG A 74 15.64 11.57 -13.85
N LYS A 75 16.94 11.32 -13.67
CA LYS A 75 17.70 10.18 -14.19
C LYS A 75 18.26 9.26 -13.11
N THR A 76 18.20 9.64 -11.84
CA THR A 76 18.70 8.83 -10.72
C THR A 76 17.60 8.49 -9.73
N LEU A 77 17.82 7.43 -8.94
CA LEU A 77 16.90 7.06 -7.86
C LEU A 77 16.75 8.19 -6.85
N GLU A 78 17.84 8.84 -6.48
CA GLU A 78 17.86 9.93 -5.50
C GLU A 78 16.98 11.09 -5.96
N GLN A 79 16.96 11.39 -7.26
CA GLN A 79 16.11 12.43 -7.83
C GLN A 79 14.63 12.05 -7.82
N GLU A 80 14.28 10.79 -8.11
CA GLU A 80 12.89 10.32 -8.02
C GLU A 80 12.40 10.27 -6.57
N VAL A 81 13.24 9.79 -5.65
CA VAL A 81 12.95 9.82 -4.20
C VAL A 81 12.77 11.26 -3.72
N ALA A 82 13.66 12.18 -4.12
CA ALA A 82 13.53 13.59 -3.77
C ALA A 82 12.24 14.20 -4.30
N TYR A 83 11.78 13.79 -5.50
CA TYR A 83 10.49 14.21 -6.04
C TYR A 83 9.32 13.68 -5.22
N GLN A 84 9.30 12.37 -4.93
CA GLN A 84 8.22 11.75 -4.13
C GLN A 84 8.12 12.38 -2.74
N ARG A 85 9.25 12.60 -2.07
CA ARG A 85 9.29 13.30 -0.77
C ARG A 85 8.85 14.76 -0.87
N ASN A 86 9.08 15.43 -2.00
CA ASN A 86 8.66 16.82 -2.16
C ASN A 86 7.14 16.99 -2.35
N LEU A 87 6.42 15.91 -2.69
CA LEU A 87 4.96 15.91 -2.73
C LEU A 87 4.32 16.03 -1.33
N LYS A 88 5.10 15.91 -0.25
CA LYS A 88 4.61 15.93 1.14
C LYS A 88 3.59 17.02 1.44
N ASP A 89 3.90 18.27 1.11
CA ASP A 89 2.98 19.37 1.38
C ASP A 89 1.69 19.28 0.53
N VAL A 90 1.77 18.74 -0.68
CA VAL A 90 0.60 18.53 -1.56
C VAL A 90 -0.29 17.45 -0.98
N GLU A 91 0.29 16.32 -0.60
CA GLU A 91 -0.43 15.18 -0.06
C GLU A 91 -1.03 15.51 1.32
N HIS A 92 -0.26 16.13 2.22
CA HIS A 92 -0.75 16.53 3.55
C HIS A 92 -1.93 17.51 3.44
N ARG A 93 -1.89 18.48 2.52
CA ARG A 93 -3.05 19.36 2.26
C ARG A 93 -4.28 18.59 1.77
N SER A 94 -4.10 17.49 1.04
CA SER A 94 -5.21 16.63 0.62
C SER A 94 -5.87 15.95 1.83
N PHE A 95 -5.06 15.34 2.70
CA PHE A 95 -5.52 14.73 3.95
C PHE A 95 -6.19 15.74 4.89
N ASP A 96 -5.65 16.95 4.99
CA ASP A 96 -6.23 18.03 5.78
C ASP A 96 -7.61 18.45 5.26
N ARG A 97 -7.79 18.55 3.94
CA ARG A 97 -9.09 18.86 3.34
C ARG A 97 -10.13 17.80 3.67
N VAL A 98 -9.76 16.52 3.58
CA VAL A 98 -10.64 15.41 3.95
C VAL A 98 -11.00 15.49 5.43
N SER A 99 -10.02 15.66 6.31
CA SER A 99 -10.22 15.76 7.76
C SER A 99 -11.10 16.96 8.16
N THR A 100 -10.81 18.13 7.60
CA THR A 100 -11.52 19.39 7.91
C THR A 100 -12.92 19.44 7.34
N SER A 101 -13.20 18.70 6.26
CA SER A 101 -14.57 18.57 5.75
C SER A 101 -15.51 17.89 6.74
N GLY A 102 -14.98 16.98 7.56
CA GLY A 102 -15.79 16.15 8.45
C GLY A 102 -16.54 15.02 7.75
N ILE A 103 -16.24 14.71 6.48
CA ILE A 103 -16.94 13.67 5.70
C ILE A 103 -16.92 12.29 6.36
N PHE A 104 -15.89 11.99 7.15
CA PHE A 104 -15.77 10.70 7.86
C PHE A 104 -16.26 10.74 9.31
N ARG A 105 -16.76 11.88 9.79
CA ARG A 105 -17.24 12.02 11.17
C ARG A 105 -18.41 11.07 11.45
N GLY A 106 -18.34 10.38 12.59
CA GLY A 106 -19.40 9.48 13.05
C GLY A 106 -19.28 8.04 12.54
N ILE A 107 -18.35 7.76 11.62
CA ILE A 107 -18.12 6.39 11.14
C ILE A 107 -17.23 5.65 12.13
N SER A 108 -17.77 4.62 12.78
CA SER A 108 -17.01 3.76 13.68
C SER A 108 -16.07 2.81 12.92
N GLU A 109 -15.07 2.26 13.62
CA GLU A 109 -14.17 1.24 13.06
C GLU A 109 -14.95 0.04 12.47
N ALA A 110 -15.94 -0.47 13.21
CA ALA A 110 -16.83 -1.54 12.73
C ALA A 110 -17.65 -1.12 11.50
N GLY A 111 -17.99 0.17 11.39
CA GLY A 111 -18.63 0.75 10.21
C GLY A 111 -17.71 0.71 8.98
N TRP A 112 -16.45 1.10 9.16
CA TRP A 112 -15.42 1.02 8.12
C TRP A 112 -15.14 -0.42 7.67
N GLU A 113 -14.99 -1.35 8.61
CA GLU A 113 -14.80 -2.77 8.28
C GLU A 113 -15.99 -3.34 7.52
N LYS A 114 -17.21 -3.03 7.95
CA LYS A 114 -18.43 -3.44 7.24
C LYS A 114 -18.46 -2.86 5.83
N ALA A 115 -18.05 -1.60 5.66
CA ALA A 115 -17.98 -0.96 4.36
C ALA A 115 -16.95 -1.65 3.44
N GLY A 116 -15.78 -2.01 3.96
CA GLY A 116 -14.77 -2.78 3.22
C GLY A 116 -15.30 -4.13 2.71
N ARG A 117 -15.93 -4.92 3.59
CA ARG A 117 -16.56 -6.20 3.20
C ARG A 117 -17.62 -6.00 2.11
N ASN A 118 -18.50 -5.02 2.32
CA ASN A 118 -19.57 -4.72 1.37
C ASN A 118 -19.01 -4.26 0.01
N ALA A 119 -17.90 -3.52 -0.01
CA ALA A 119 -17.30 -3.05 -1.25
C ALA A 119 -16.79 -4.21 -2.12
N VAL A 120 -16.21 -5.26 -1.52
CA VAL A 120 -15.81 -6.48 -2.23
C VAL A 120 -17.05 -7.24 -2.71
N ARG A 121 -18.05 -7.48 -1.84
CA ARG A 121 -19.31 -8.18 -2.19
C ARG A 121 -20.06 -7.52 -3.34
N ALA A 122 -20.06 -6.19 -3.36
CA ALA A 122 -20.72 -5.39 -4.39
C ALA A 122 -19.90 -5.29 -5.71
N GLY A 123 -18.66 -5.78 -5.72
CA GLY A 123 -17.76 -5.68 -6.87
C GLY A 123 -17.13 -4.29 -7.07
N ASN A 124 -17.28 -3.37 -6.11
CA ASN A 124 -16.66 -2.04 -6.13
C ASN A 124 -15.15 -2.11 -5.85
N VAL A 125 -14.73 -3.12 -5.09
CA VAL A 125 -13.31 -3.45 -4.86
C VAL A 125 -13.04 -4.84 -5.42
N SER A 126 -12.12 -4.90 -6.40
CA SER A 126 -11.67 -6.16 -7.00
C SER A 126 -10.32 -6.55 -6.42
N ILE A 127 -10.24 -7.80 -5.94
CA ILE A 127 -9.01 -8.39 -5.40
C ILE A 127 -8.16 -8.93 -6.56
N ARG A 128 -6.86 -8.67 -6.51
CA ARG A 128 -5.92 -9.14 -7.52
C ARG A 128 -5.85 -10.67 -7.52
N ASN A 129 -5.75 -11.22 -8.72
CA ASN A 129 -5.74 -12.65 -8.94
C ASN A 129 -4.63 -13.36 -8.12
N GLY A 130 -4.96 -14.53 -7.59
CA GLY A 130 -4.06 -15.34 -6.76
C GLY A 130 -3.87 -14.89 -5.30
N PHE A 131 -4.38 -13.72 -4.87
CA PHE A 131 -4.08 -13.18 -3.54
C PHE A 131 -4.44 -14.13 -2.39
N LYS A 132 -5.64 -14.73 -2.42
CA LYS A 132 -6.10 -15.68 -1.38
C LYS A 132 -5.18 -16.90 -1.28
N ALA A 133 -4.90 -17.55 -2.41
CA ALA A 133 -4.02 -18.72 -2.47
C ALA A 133 -2.59 -18.38 -2.02
N PHE A 134 -2.12 -17.17 -2.34
CA PHE A 134 -0.83 -16.67 -1.90
C PHE A 134 -0.77 -16.50 -0.38
N VAL A 135 -1.76 -15.87 0.24
CA VAL A 135 -1.83 -15.73 1.71
C VAL A 135 -1.91 -17.10 2.40
N GLU A 136 -2.72 -18.02 1.88
CA GLU A 136 -2.81 -19.38 2.41
C GLU A 136 -1.46 -20.11 2.35
N LEU A 137 -0.70 -19.92 1.27
CA LEU A 137 0.65 -20.47 1.13
C LEU A 137 1.64 -19.84 2.13
N ILE A 138 1.56 -18.53 2.39
CA ILE A 138 2.36 -17.85 3.41
C ILE A 138 2.13 -18.46 4.79
N GLU A 139 0.88 -18.57 5.19
CA GLU A 139 0.51 -19.06 6.51
C GLU A 139 0.86 -20.54 6.68
N ALA A 140 0.62 -21.37 5.65
CA ALA A 140 1.00 -22.78 5.65
C ALA A 140 2.53 -22.97 5.77
N SER A 141 3.30 -22.05 5.19
CA SER A 141 4.77 -22.02 5.26
C SER A 141 5.30 -21.37 6.53
N LYS A 142 4.43 -20.98 7.48
CA LYS A 142 4.79 -20.27 8.73
C LYS A 142 5.59 -18.98 8.47
N CYS A 143 5.39 -18.39 7.30
CA CYS A 143 5.92 -17.08 6.95
C CYS A 143 4.96 -16.00 7.50
N ARG A 144 5.44 -14.76 7.58
CA ARG A 144 4.64 -13.63 8.04
C ARG A 144 4.25 -12.76 6.86
N TRP A 145 3.12 -12.09 6.99
CA TRP A 145 2.73 -11.04 6.06
C TRP A 145 2.07 -9.88 6.78
N ALA A 146 2.12 -8.71 6.15
CA ALA A 146 1.56 -7.49 6.68
C ALA A 146 1.26 -6.50 5.54
N VAL A 147 0.45 -5.50 5.84
CA VAL A 147 0.06 -4.44 4.91
C VAL A 147 0.60 -3.10 5.37
N VAL A 148 1.19 -2.34 4.44
CA VAL A 148 1.61 -0.95 4.66
C VAL A 148 1.01 -0.11 3.53
N SER A 149 0.07 0.79 3.85
CA SER A 149 -0.70 1.51 2.83
C SER A 149 -1.05 2.93 3.22
N VAL A 150 -0.89 3.86 2.27
CA VAL A 150 -1.28 5.28 2.44
C VAL A 150 -2.80 5.50 2.42
N ASN A 151 -3.61 4.45 2.25
CA ASN A 151 -5.06 4.52 2.28
C ASN A 151 -5.58 5.27 3.52
N PHE A 152 -6.77 5.86 3.42
CA PHE A 152 -7.37 6.63 4.50
C PHE A 152 -7.86 5.79 5.69
N SER A 153 -8.16 4.50 5.50
CA SER A 153 -8.77 3.70 6.56
C SER A 153 -8.22 2.27 6.67
N ARG A 154 -7.45 2.03 7.73
CA ARG A 154 -7.01 0.70 8.18
C ARG A 154 -8.19 -0.27 8.37
N SER A 155 -9.28 0.20 8.98
CA SER A 155 -10.47 -0.63 9.22
C SER A 155 -11.18 -0.98 7.92
N PHE A 156 -11.20 -0.10 6.93
CA PHE A 156 -11.70 -0.43 5.59
C PHE A 156 -10.85 -1.54 4.95
N ILE A 157 -9.51 -1.41 4.99
CA ILE A 157 -8.60 -2.46 4.51
C ILE A 157 -8.88 -3.80 5.22
N MET A 158 -9.00 -3.80 6.56
CA MET A 158 -9.31 -5.01 7.33
C MET A 158 -10.60 -5.67 6.83
N GLY A 159 -11.65 -4.89 6.60
CA GLY A 159 -12.91 -5.38 6.03
C GLY A 159 -12.75 -5.98 4.63
N VAL A 160 -11.97 -5.33 3.76
CA VAL A 160 -11.67 -5.86 2.42
C VAL A 160 -10.94 -7.20 2.51
N LEU A 161 -9.91 -7.30 3.36
CA LEU A 161 -9.12 -8.53 3.54
C LEU A 161 -9.96 -9.67 4.13
N GLN A 162 -10.82 -9.37 5.11
CA GLN A 162 -11.74 -10.35 5.70
C GLN A 162 -12.64 -10.97 4.64
N GLU A 163 -13.21 -10.15 3.75
CA GLU A 163 -14.04 -10.66 2.66
C GLU A 163 -13.21 -11.42 1.61
N ALA A 164 -12.07 -10.86 1.20
CA ALA A 164 -11.19 -11.46 0.20
C ALA A 164 -10.66 -12.85 0.60
N LEU A 165 -10.40 -13.04 1.89
CA LEU A 165 -9.88 -14.28 2.46
C LEU A 165 -10.99 -15.20 3.00
N GLU A 166 -12.25 -14.75 2.97
CA GLU A 166 -13.42 -15.45 3.53
C GLU A 166 -13.26 -15.79 5.03
N ARG A 167 -12.81 -14.80 5.82
CA ARG A 167 -12.52 -14.96 7.26
C ARG A 167 -13.14 -13.83 8.07
N GLU A 168 -13.85 -14.18 9.14
CA GLU A 168 -14.46 -13.20 10.05
C GLU A 168 -13.41 -12.45 10.90
N SER A 169 -12.28 -13.09 11.19
CA SER A 169 -11.16 -12.48 11.90
C SER A 169 -9.84 -12.78 11.18
N LEU A 170 -8.93 -11.79 11.21
CA LEU A 170 -7.60 -11.90 10.62
C LEU A 170 -6.56 -11.42 11.63
N ASP A 171 -5.52 -12.23 11.81
CA ASP A 171 -4.33 -11.84 12.55
C ASP A 171 -3.28 -11.32 11.56
N VAL A 172 -3.47 -10.08 11.11
CA VAL A 172 -2.57 -9.40 10.17
C VAL A 172 -2.25 -7.99 10.66
N SER A 173 -0.98 -7.61 10.62
CA SER A 173 -0.56 -6.23 10.88
C SER A 173 -0.88 -5.35 9.68
N ILE A 174 -1.67 -4.30 9.90
CA ILE A 174 -2.00 -3.28 8.89
C ILE A 174 -1.55 -1.92 9.43
N LEU A 175 -0.55 -1.34 8.79
CA LEU A 175 -0.12 0.04 9.01
C LEU A 175 -0.70 0.91 7.91
N SER A 176 -1.71 1.69 8.27
CA SER A 176 -2.38 2.64 7.37
C SER A 176 -2.95 3.79 8.17
N ASN A 177 -3.42 4.83 7.48
CA ASN A 177 -4.13 5.92 8.13
C ASN A 177 -5.47 5.41 8.67
N SER A 178 -6.04 6.13 9.62
CA SER A 178 -7.34 5.80 10.18
C SER A 178 -8.06 7.08 10.62
N PRO A 179 -9.31 7.31 10.19
CA PRO A 179 -10.11 8.39 10.74
C PRO A 179 -10.50 8.05 12.18
N GLY A 180 -10.41 9.03 13.07
CA GLY A 180 -11.08 8.97 14.36
C GLY A 180 -12.60 9.09 14.21
N ILE A 181 -13.34 8.89 15.31
CA ILE A 181 -14.79 9.11 15.33
C ILE A 181 -15.17 10.58 15.03
N ASP A 182 -14.24 11.50 15.28
CA ASP A 182 -14.32 12.92 14.94
C ASP A 182 -14.19 13.20 13.42
N GLY A 183 -13.76 12.19 12.65
CA GLY A 183 -13.52 12.24 11.21
C GLY A 183 -12.10 12.66 10.83
N ILE A 184 -11.21 12.90 11.80
CA ILE A 184 -9.84 13.37 11.55
C ILE A 184 -8.95 12.19 11.19
N LEU A 185 -8.27 12.25 10.04
CA LEU A 185 -7.31 11.24 9.61
C LEU A 185 -6.05 11.31 10.46
N LYS A 186 -5.62 10.16 10.97
CA LYS A 186 -4.39 10.00 11.76
C LYS A 186 -3.53 8.92 11.12
N GLY A 187 -2.21 9.09 11.15
CA GLY A 187 -1.27 8.06 10.68
C GLY A 187 -1.32 6.79 11.53
N PRO A 188 -0.64 5.70 11.10
CA PRO A 188 -0.66 4.42 11.79
C PRO A 188 -0.22 4.50 13.25
N SER A 189 -0.82 3.69 14.13
CA SER A 189 -0.41 3.64 15.53
C SER A 189 0.80 2.74 15.65
N PHE A 190 1.93 3.34 15.98
CA PHE A 190 3.18 2.63 16.25
C PHE A 190 3.24 2.06 17.68
N VAL A 191 2.12 2.04 18.40
CA VAL A 191 1.97 1.41 19.71
C VAL A 191 0.48 1.21 20.01
N ASP A 192 0.09 0.13 20.68
CA ASP A 192 -1.21 0.00 21.38
C ASP A 192 -1.26 0.88 22.65
N VAL A 193 -0.74 2.11 22.59
CA VAL A 193 -0.67 3.04 23.72
C VAL A 193 -1.36 4.35 23.35
N ASP A 194 -2.40 4.63 24.12
CA ASP A 194 -3.16 5.87 24.29
C ASP A 194 -3.32 6.82 23.08
N SER A 195 -4.56 6.86 22.59
CA SER A 195 -5.10 7.53 21.40
C SER A 195 -4.98 9.07 21.32
N THR A 196 -4.12 9.70 22.12
CA THR A 196 -4.11 11.16 22.35
C THR A 196 -3.00 11.94 21.65
N SER A 197 -2.00 11.29 21.06
CA SER A 197 -1.01 11.99 20.23
C SER A 197 -1.55 12.24 18.81
N GLU A 198 -1.37 13.48 18.32
CA GLU A 198 -1.57 13.82 16.91
C GLU A 198 -0.54 13.05 16.07
N ARG A 199 -0.95 11.89 15.56
CA ARG A 199 -0.14 11.09 14.65
C ARG A 199 -0.23 11.69 13.25
N ALA A 200 0.88 12.24 12.77
CA ALA A 200 1.00 12.71 11.40
C ALA A 200 0.58 11.60 10.43
N VAL A 201 -0.18 11.98 9.40
CA VAL A 201 -0.65 11.06 8.36
C VAL A 201 0.53 10.47 7.59
N MET A 202 0.35 9.26 7.07
CA MET A 202 1.28 8.59 6.18
C MET A 202 0.76 8.75 4.74
N ALA A 203 1.38 9.65 3.99
CA ALA A 203 0.92 10.07 2.67
C ALA A 203 2.01 10.01 1.59
N THR A 204 3.29 10.00 1.97
CA THR A 204 4.42 9.98 1.03
C THR A 204 5.32 8.75 1.15
N SER A 205 6.26 8.62 0.21
CA SER A 205 7.20 7.48 0.17
C SER A 205 8.09 7.37 1.41
N ASP A 206 8.55 8.48 1.96
CA ASP A 206 9.36 8.48 3.19
C ASP A 206 8.55 8.06 4.41
N GLU A 207 7.28 8.47 4.47
CA GLU A 207 6.39 8.10 5.58
C GLU A 207 6.02 6.61 5.50
N LYS A 208 5.82 6.07 4.29
CA LYS A 208 5.62 4.64 4.04
C LYS A 208 6.87 3.84 4.40
N LEU A 209 8.07 4.33 4.05
CA LEU A 209 9.33 3.73 4.45
C LEU A 209 9.49 3.71 5.98
N ASN A 210 9.19 4.81 6.67
CA ASN A 210 9.24 4.87 8.13
C ASN A 210 8.30 3.84 8.78
N ALA A 211 7.09 3.66 8.22
CA ALA A 211 6.15 2.65 8.69
C ALA A 211 6.66 1.22 8.45
N LEU A 212 7.27 0.96 7.29
CA LEU A 212 7.95 -0.32 7.00
C LEU A 212 9.08 -0.58 8.01
N GLU A 213 9.97 0.39 8.24
CA GLU A 213 11.07 0.24 9.20
C GLU A 213 10.58 -0.06 10.61
N TYR A 214 9.55 0.67 11.05
CA TYR A 214 8.89 0.39 12.32
C TYR A 214 8.35 -1.05 12.37
N LEU A 215 7.65 -1.49 11.33
CA LEU A 215 7.07 -2.82 11.25
C LEU A 215 8.15 -3.91 11.34
N LEU A 216 9.22 -3.79 10.55
CA LEU A 216 10.32 -4.76 10.56
C LEU A 216 10.99 -4.85 11.95
N ASN A 217 11.15 -3.71 12.63
CA ASN A 217 11.67 -3.65 13.99
C ASN A 217 10.74 -4.36 15.00
N GLN A 218 9.42 -4.21 14.87
CA GLN A 218 8.45 -4.90 15.74
C GLN A 218 8.42 -6.41 15.50
N LEU A 219 8.54 -6.83 14.25
CA LEU A 219 8.51 -8.24 13.89
C LEU A 219 9.73 -9.00 14.41
N LYS A 220 10.83 -8.32 14.79
CA LYS A 220 12.07 -8.90 15.31
C LYS A 220 12.55 -10.07 14.43
N LEU A 221 12.55 -9.84 13.12
CA LEU A 221 12.92 -10.85 12.13
C LEU A 221 14.38 -11.28 12.35
N PRO A 222 14.72 -12.58 12.29
CA PRO A 222 16.10 -13.04 12.31
C PRO A 222 16.89 -12.47 11.13
N SER A 223 18.21 -12.31 11.29
CA SER A 223 19.08 -11.78 10.23
C SER A 223 19.16 -12.66 8.96
N SER A 224 18.66 -13.90 9.01
CA SER A 224 18.59 -14.82 7.87
C SER A 224 17.25 -14.74 7.11
N GLN A 225 16.31 -13.90 7.54
CA GLN A 225 14.97 -13.82 6.96
C GLN A 225 14.96 -13.00 5.67
N THR A 226 14.36 -13.55 4.62
CA THR A 226 14.10 -12.83 3.37
C THR A 226 12.85 -11.96 3.53
N VAL A 227 12.98 -10.66 3.24
CA VAL A 227 11.84 -9.73 3.21
C VAL A 227 11.50 -9.44 1.75
N PHE A 228 10.24 -9.57 1.40
CA PHE A 228 9.68 -9.12 0.13
C PHE A 228 8.78 -7.91 0.38
N TYR A 229 8.90 -6.89 -0.45
CA TYR A 229 7.98 -5.75 -0.45
C TYR A 229 7.27 -5.65 -1.80
N PHE A 230 5.94 -5.63 -1.79
CA PHE A 230 5.10 -5.51 -2.98
C PHE A 230 4.49 -4.12 -3.05
N GLY A 231 4.61 -3.46 -4.20
CA GLY A 231 4.01 -2.15 -4.45
C GLY A 231 3.84 -1.87 -5.94
N ASP A 232 3.06 -0.87 -6.31
CA ASP A 232 2.77 -0.54 -7.71
C ASP A 232 3.06 0.93 -8.06
N SER A 233 3.26 1.78 -7.04
CA SER A 233 3.20 3.23 -7.18
C SER A 233 4.48 3.97 -6.78
N GLY A 234 4.51 5.27 -7.03
CA GLY A 234 5.59 6.15 -6.57
C GLY A 234 5.74 6.21 -5.05
N THR A 235 4.66 5.99 -4.29
CA THR A 235 4.70 5.95 -2.82
C THR A 235 5.48 4.75 -2.29
N ASP A 236 5.71 3.73 -3.12
CA ASP A 236 6.43 2.52 -2.78
C ASP A 236 7.91 2.57 -3.15
N ILE A 237 8.36 3.59 -3.88
CA ILE A 237 9.70 3.59 -4.50
C ILE A 237 10.82 3.36 -3.47
N GLU A 238 10.70 3.95 -2.29
CA GLU A 238 11.68 3.84 -1.22
C GLU A 238 11.65 2.46 -0.54
N CYS A 239 10.45 1.91 -0.34
CA CYS A 239 10.28 0.56 0.19
C CYS A 239 10.82 -0.50 -0.78
N LEU A 240 10.52 -0.36 -2.07
CA LEU A 240 10.94 -1.28 -3.14
C LEU A 240 12.44 -1.27 -3.40
N THR A 241 13.11 -0.15 -3.13
CA THR A 241 14.54 0.04 -3.43
C THR A 241 15.43 -0.10 -2.20
N ARG A 242 14.85 -0.47 -1.06
CA ARG A 242 15.56 -0.66 0.21
C ARG A 242 16.48 -1.88 0.14
N ASN A 243 17.72 -1.71 0.59
CA ASN A 243 18.81 -2.68 0.40
C ASN A 243 18.60 -4.07 1.06
N ASP A 244 17.78 -4.16 2.10
CA ASP A 244 17.50 -5.40 2.85
C ASP A 244 16.13 -6.02 2.48
N THR A 245 15.52 -5.54 1.39
CA THR A 245 14.25 -6.06 0.86
C THR A 245 14.38 -6.49 -0.59
N ASN A 246 13.61 -7.51 -0.98
CA ASN A 246 13.38 -7.87 -2.36
C ASN A 246 12.14 -7.11 -2.83
N GLY A 247 12.35 -6.02 -3.58
CA GLY A 247 11.26 -5.23 -4.14
C GLY A 247 10.57 -5.96 -5.28
N VAL A 248 9.24 -6.04 -5.24
CA VAL A 248 8.41 -6.63 -6.28
C VAL A 248 7.37 -5.61 -6.74
N VAL A 249 7.51 -5.13 -7.97
CA VAL A 249 6.53 -4.26 -8.60
C VAL A 249 5.37 -5.11 -9.10
N VAL A 250 4.16 -4.74 -8.71
CA VAL A 250 2.93 -5.37 -9.22
C VAL A 250 2.37 -4.52 -10.36
N SER A 251 2.22 -5.11 -11.55
CA SER A 251 1.67 -4.41 -12.72
C SER A 251 1.13 -5.39 -13.76
N ASP A 252 -0.07 -5.18 -14.27
CA ASP A 252 -0.74 -6.15 -15.15
C ASP A 252 0.07 -6.50 -16.42
N ASP A 253 0.70 -5.49 -17.02
CA ASP A 253 1.39 -5.55 -18.31
C ASP A 253 2.90 -5.28 -18.23
N GLY A 254 3.43 -4.93 -17.06
CA GLY A 254 4.83 -4.56 -16.86
C GLY A 254 5.18 -3.16 -17.40
N GLU A 255 4.19 -2.34 -17.72
CA GLU A 255 4.36 -1.03 -18.36
C GLU A 255 3.78 0.12 -17.52
N SER A 256 3.56 -0.11 -16.22
CA SER A 256 3.07 0.91 -15.27
C SER A 256 3.97 2.15 -15.19
N SER A 257 3.43 3.24 -14.65
CA SER A 257 4.20 4.49 -14.44
C SER A 257 5.46 4.25 -13.59
N LEU A 258 5.37 3.39 -12.57
CA LEU A 258 6.51 3.01 -11.74
C LEU A 258 7.52 2.17 -12.54
N MET A 259 7.08 1.18 -13.32
CA MET A 259 7.96 0.38 -14.18
C MET A 259 8.77 1.25 -15.16
N ARG A 260 8.11 2.24 -15.78
CA ARG A 260 8.79 3.22 -16.67
C ARG A 260 9.76 4.11 -15.91
N THR A 261 9.39 4.53 -14.70
CA THR A 261 10.25 5.35 -13.83
C THR A 261 11.51 4.60 -13.44
N LEU A 262 11.37 3.36 -12.97
CA LEU A 262 12.49 2.49 -12.59
C LEU A 262 13.38 2.14 -13.80
N SER A 263 12.78 1.89 -14.96
CA SER A 263 13.53 1.66 -16.21
C SER A 263 14.37 2.87 -16.63
N LYS A 264 13.82 4.08 -16.49
CA LYS A 264 14.49 5.34 -16.84
C LYS A 264 15.72 5.61 -15.96
N ILE A 265 15.73 5.13 -14.72
CA ILE A 265 16.85 5.29 -13.77
C ILE A 265 17.76 4.05 -13.74
N GLU A 266 17.75 3.25 -14.81
CA GLU A 266 18.58 2.05 -14.99
C GLU A 266 18.37 0.96 -13.92
N ARG A 267 17.21 0.97 -13.25
CA ARG A 267 16.76 -0.04 -12.28
C ARG A 267 15.53 -0.80 -12.79
N ARG A 268 15.50 -1.13 -14.08
CA ARG A 268 14.36 -1.82 -14.70
C ARG A 268 14.04 -3.11 -13.93
N PRO A 269 12.81 -3.29 -13.43
CA PRO A 269 12.44 -4.52 -12.76
C PRO A 269 12.48 -5.72 -13.72
N GLU A 270 13.07 -6.81 -13.27
CA GLU A 270 13.11 -8.06 -14.03
C GLU A 270 11.83 -8.87 -13.79
N SER A 271 11.42 -9.68 -14.77
CA SER A 271 10.31 -10.62 -14.51
C SER A 271 10.67 -11.52 -13.33
N ILE A 272 9.72 -11.71 -12.42
CA ILE A 272 9.91 -12.53 -11.23
C ILE A 272 10.34 -13.97 -11.58
N ASN A 273 9.97 -14.47 -12.76
CA ASN A 273 10.39 -15.79 -13.27
C ASN A 273 11.92 -15.96 -13.44
N LYS A 274 12.67 -14.85 -13.41
CA LYS A 274 14.14 -14.86 -13.45
C LYS A 274 14.79 -14.80 -12.08
N MET A 275 14.00 -14.69 -11.02
CA MET A 275 14.53 -14.70 -9.66
C MET A 275 15.19 -16.04 -9.39
N HIS A 276 16.49 -16.02 -9.11
CA HIS A 276 17.28 -17.19 -8.74
C HIS A 276 17.80 -17.02 -7.32
N ALA A 277 17.74 -18.08 -6.51
CA ALA A 277 18.07 -18.05 -5.09
C ALA A 277 19.55 -17.68 -4.74
N LYS A 278 20.43 -17.41 -5.73
CA LYS A 278 21.89 -17.34 -5.52
C LYS A 278 22.67 -16.27 -6.29
N GLU A 279 22.05 -15.40 -7.08
CA GLU A 279 22.82 -14.37 -7.79
C GLU A 279 22.98 -13.10 -6.93
N SER A 280 24.12 -13.06 -6.24
CA SER A 280 24.64 -11.93 -5.48
C SER A 280 25.28 -10.87 -6.39
N ASP A 281 24.59 -10.46 -7.45
CA ASP A 281 25.10 -9.33 -8.24
C ASP A 281 24.71 -8.04 -7.53
N GLU A 282 25.66 -7.13 -7.34
CA GLU A 282 25.61 -5.98 -6.41
C GLU A 282 24.52 -4.93 -6.75
N ARG A 283 23.67 -5.18 -7.74
CA ARG A 283 22.48 -4.38 -8.03
C ARG A 283 21.32 -4.93 -7.22
N VAL A 284 20.77 -4.13 -6.30
CA VAL A 284 19.52 -4.42 -5.57
C VAL A 284 18.46 -4.80 -6.59
N ALA A 285 18.19 -6.10 -6.73
CA ALA A 285 17.31 -6.62 -7.76
C ALA A 285 15.86 -6.25 -7.41
N ILE A 286 15.23 -5.48 -8.28
CA ILE A 286 13.80 -5.23 -8.24
C ILE A 286 13.17 -6.16 -9.26
N TYR A 287 12.08 -6.81 -8.88
CA TYR A 287 11.35 -7.73 -9.74
C TYR A 287 9.99 -7.17 -10.09
N TRP A 288 9.34 -7.78 -11.06
CA TRP A 288 8.00 -7.48 -11.50
C TRP A 288 7.18 -8.76 -11.60
N THR A 289 5.94 -8.69 -11.12
CA THR A 289 4.93 -9.73 -11.27
C THR A 289 3.63 -9.10 -11.76
N ARG A 290 2.86 -9.84 -12.56
CA ARG A 290 1.51 -9.45 -12.97
C ARG A 290 0.56 -9.44 -11.78
N ASP A 291 0.59 -10.53 -11.03
CA ASP A 291 -0.32 -10.82 -9.93
C ASP A 291 0.32 -11.80 -8.94
N PHE A 292 -0.48 -12.24 -7.95
CA PHE A 292 -0.04 -13.17 -6.92
C PHE A 292 -0.07 -14.62 -7.39
N GLU A 293 -0.79 -14.92 -8.47
CA GLU A 293 -0.77 -16.25 -9.08
C GLU A 293 0.58 -16.50 -9.76
N GLU A 294 1.08 -15.54 -10.55
CA GLU A 294 2.41 -15.60 -11.15
C GLU A 294 3.51 -15.75 -10.09
N PHE A 295 3.48 -14.92 -9.04
CA PHE A 295 4.46 -15.02 -7.95
C PHE A 295 4.35 -16.37 -7.20
N GLY A 296 3.13 -16.80 -6.86
CA GLY A 296 2.90 -18.04 -6.13
C GLY A 296 3.40 -19.29 -6.87
N ASN A 297 3.40 -19.28 -8.20
CA ASN A 297 3.88 -20.39 -9.02
C ASN A 297 5.39 -20.61 -8.95
N ILE A 298 6.17 -19.54 -8.72
CA ILE A 298 7.62 -19.63 -8.66
C ILE A 298 8.16 -19.68 -7.23
N TRP A 299 7.38 -19.19 -6.26
CA TRP A 299 7.84 -19.02 -4.88
C TRP A 299 8.42 -20.32 -4.28
N PRO A 300 7.81 -21.50 -4.47
CA PRO A 300 8.39 -22.75 -3.97
C PRO A 300 9.80 -23.09 -4.49
N ASN A 301 10.27 -22.42 -5.55
CA ASN A 301 11.57 -22.67 -6.18
C ASN A 301 12.63 -21.59 -5.85
N ILE A 302 12.25 -20.49 -5.20
CA ILE A 302 13.15 -19.38 -4.84
C ILE A 302 13.51 -19.35 -3.34
N LEU A 303 12.80 -20.13 -2.52
CA LEU A 303 13.21 -20.54 -1.15
C LEU A 303 13.97 -21.86 -1.20
#